data_AF-A0A5D2N8Y7-F1
#
_entry.id   AF-A0A5D2N8Y7-F1
#
_cell.length_a   1.000
_cell.length_b   1.000
_cell.length_c   1.000
_cell.angle_alpha   90.00
_cell.angle_beta   90.00
_cell.angle_gamma   90.00
#
_symmetry.space_group_name_H-M   'P 1'
#
loop_
_entity.id
_entity.type
_entity.pdbx_description
1 polymer ?
#
loop_
_entity_poly.entity_id
_entity_poly.type
_entity_poly.pdbx_seq_one_letter_code
_entity_poly.pdbx_strand_id
1 'polypeptide(L)'
;MRQVAGPSGQMSWIRDGPKCLDAKNITEAVDGSLKRLQMDHIDLYQIHWPDRYVPMFGETEYDPVRQFSSVPIEEQLDALGRAVDAGKIRYIGLSNETPYGVMKFLHFAENNVHYPKIISVQNSYSLLCRTFDSGMAECCHHERIYVLGYSPLAMGILSGKYFASDGAPSDARLNLFKGRYSEGESRYSLARNTLKLATMEYLGIAEKYGLHPVSLAIAFVLNHPLVASTVFGVTKSWQLEEVISACNVELTSEIIVDINKIHAKFPNPCP
;
A
#
# COMPACT_ATOMS: atom_id res chain seq x y z
N MET A 1 -9.92 -3.41 -11.34
CA MET A 1 -8.84 -2.76 -10.57
C MET A 1 -8.76 -1.33 -11.09
N ARG A 2 -8.69 -0.32 -10.22
CA ARG A 2 -8.59 1.11 -10.61
C ARG A 2 -7.12 1.54 -10.72
N GLN A 3 -6.29 0.66 -11.29
CA GLN A 3 -4.85 0.85 -11.34
C GLN A 3 -4.27 0.22 -12.61
N VAL A 4 -3.18 0.81 -13.10
CA VAL A 4 -2.28 0.23 -14.11
C VAL A 4 -0.98 -0.20 -13.43
N ALA A 5 -0.44 -1.34 -13.81
CA ALA A 5 0.72 -1.94 -13.15
C ALA A 5 1.95 -1.82 -14.04
N GLY A 6 3.10 -1.47 -13.44
CA GLY A 6 4.40 -1.55 -14.10
C GLY A 6 4.84 -2.99 -14.38
N PRO A 7 6.05 -3.19 -14.92
CA PRO A 7 6.55 -4.50 -15.27
C PRO A 7 6.45 -5.49 -14.11
N SER A 8 5.94 -6.70 -14.36
CA SER A 8 6.05 -7.81 -13.41
C SER A 8 6.18 -9.13 -14.14
N GLY A 9 7.32 -9.80 -13.94
CA GLY A 9 7.59 -11.12 -14.53
C GLY A 9 6.86 -12.27 -13.84
N GLN A 10 6.29 -12.05 -12.65
CA GLN A 10 5.66 -13.10 -11.84
C GLN A 10 4.12 -13.01 -11.82
N MET A 11 3.54 -11.84 -12.05
CA MET A 11 2.09 -11.62 -11.99
C MET A 11 1.39 -11.75 -13.36
N SER A 12 1.47 -12.94 -13.97
CA SER A 12 0.89 -13.19 -15.30
C SER A 12 -0.63 -13.01 -15.38
N TRP A 13 -1.34 -13.10 -14.25
CA TRP A 13 -2.79 -12.86 -14.21
C TRP A 13 -3.20 -11.39 -14.43
N ILE A 14 -2.23 -10.46 -14.45
CA ILE A 14 -2.48 -9.04 -14.76
C ILE A 14 -2.13 -8.81 -16.23
N ARG A 15 -3.12 -8.83 -17.13
CA ARG A 15 -2.90 -8.56 -18.58
C ARG A 15 -1.74 -9.37 -19.18
N ASP A 16 -1.67 -10.66 -18.85
CA ASP A 16 -0.62 -11.59 -19.30
C ASP A 16 0.81 -11.20 -18.88
N GLY A 17 0.94 -10.48 -17.76
CA GLY A 17 2.19 -9.93 -17.26
C GLY A 17 2.48 -8.58 -17.95
N PRO A 18 2.15 -7.44 -17.31
CA PRO A 18 2.40 -6.15 -17.91
C PRO A 18 3.91 -6.00 -18.14
N LYS A 19 4.28 -5.52 -19.33
CA LYS A 19 5.69 -5.40 -19.72
C LYS A 19 6.27 -4.04 -19.41
N CYS A 20 5.42 -3.01 -19.37
CA CYS A 20 5.76 -1.61 -19.16
C CYS A 20 4.50 -0.75 -18.94
N LEU A 21 4.71 0.51 -18.57
CA LEU A 21 3.73 1.60 -18.46
C LEU A 21 3.80 2.54 -19.66
N ASP A 22 3.92 2.00 -20.87
CA ASP A 22 3.83 2.81 -22.09
C ASP A 22 2.40 3.33 -22.33
N ALA A 23 2.27 4.31 -23.24
CA ALA A 23 0.97 4.93 -23.50
C ALA A 23 -0.12 3.92 -23.92
N LYS A 24 0.26 2.87 -24.64
CA LYS A 24 -0.64 1.81 -25.08
C LYS A 24 -1.17 1.00 -23.89
N ASN A 25 -0.27 0.51 -23.04
CA ASN A 25 -0.62 -0.29 -21.86
C ASN A 25 -1.48 0.50 -20.88
N ILE A 26 -1.18 1.78 -20.68
CA ILE A 26 -2.00 2.68 -19.84
C ILE A 26 -3.40 2.79 -20.42
N THR A 27 -3.52 3.10 -21.71
CA THR A 27 -4.83 3.26 -22.38
C THR A 27 -5.66 1.98 -22.31
N GLU A 28 -5.08 0.83 -22.66
CA GLU A 28 -5.76 -0.47 -22.61
C GLU A 28 -6.16 -0.85 -21.17
N ALA A 29 -5.33 -0.53 -20.17
CA ALA A 29 -5.63 -0.79 -18.78
C ALA A 29 -6.80 0.06 -18.27
N VAL A 30 -6.86 1.34 -18.64
CA VAL A 30 -7.97 2.24 -18.29
C VAL A 30 -9.27 1.74 -18.92
N ASP A 31 -9.28 1.50 -20.22
CA ASP A 31 -10.47 1.06 -20.96
C ASP A 31 -10.97 -0.30 -20.48
N GLY A 32 -10.05 -1.25 -20.28
CA GLY A 32 -10.39 -2.54 -19.70
C GLY A 32 -10.95 -2.43 -18.28
N SER A 33 -10.52 -1.45 -17.49
CA SER A 33 -11.02 -1.22 -16.13
C SER A 33 -12.40 -0.61 -16.12
N LEU A 34 -12.66 0.41 -16.94
CA LEU A 34 -13.99 1.00 -17.13
C LEU A 34 -15.00 -0.05 -17.59
N LYS A 35 -14.64 -0.85 -18.60
CA LYS A 35 -15.49 -1.95 -19.10
C LYS A 35 -15.86 -2.96 -18.02
N ARG A 36 -14.89 -3.42 -17.21
CA ARG A 36 -15.14 -4.37 -16.12
C ARG A 36 -15.94 -3.78 -14.96
N LEU A 37 -15.75 -2.49 -14.69
CA LEU A 37 -16.47 -1.78 -13.62
C LEU A 37 -17.86 -1.32 -14.06
N GLN A 38 -18.17 -1.37 -15.37
CA GLN A 38 -19.41 -0.83 -15.94
C GLN A 38 -19.60 0.65 -15.55
N MET A 39 -18.53 1.42 -15.66
CA MET A 39 -18.48 2.84 -15.34
C MET A 39 -17.92 3.64 -16.52
N ASP A 40 -18.38 4.88 -16.68
CA ASP A 40 -17.89 5.79 -17.71
C ASP A 40 -16.65 6.56 -17.28
N HIS A 41 -16.41 6.67 -15.97
CA HIS A 41 -15.23 7.32 -15.40
C HIS A 41 -14.78 6.68 -14.08
N ILE A 42 -13.52 6.93 -13.72
CA ILE A 42 -12.91 6.54 -12.45
C ILE A 42 -12.47 7.79 -11.70
N ASP A 43 -12.87 7.95 -10.44
CA ASP A 43 -12.49 9.13 -9.64
C ASP A 43 -10.98 9.22 -9.42
N LEU A 44 -10.34 8.13 -8.99
CA LEU A 44 -8.91 8.04 -8.77
C LEU A 44 -8.35 6.81 -9.47
N TYR A 45 -7.46 7.04 -10.43
CA TYR A 45 -6.71 5.98 -11.10
C TYR A 45 -5.24 6.05 -10.70
N GLN A 46 -4.63 4.91 -10.38
CA GLN A 46 -3.27 4.92 -9.85
C GLN A 46 -2.31 4.08 -10.68
N ILE A 47 -1.06 4.50 -10.74
CA ILE A 47 0.04 3.59 -11.07
C ILE A 47 0.25 2.68 -9.85
N HIS A 48 0.02 1.38 -10.03
CA HIS A 48 0.07 0.35 -8.97
C HIS A 48 1.50 0.16 -8.45
N TRP A 49 2.48 0.21 -9.35
CA TRP A 49 3.90 0.30 -8.99
C TRP A 49 4.71 0.90 -10.14
N PRO A 50 5.89 1.46 -9.85
CA PRO A 50 6.70 2.15 -10.86
C PRO A 50 7.09 1.26 -12.03
N ASP A 51 7.25 1.87 -13.20
CA ASP A 51 7.89 1.18 -14.34
C ASP A 51 9.37 0.91 -14.07
N ARG A 52 10.06 1.92 -13.52
CA ARG A 52 11.48 1.84 -13.16
C ARG A 52 11.73 0.87 -12.01
N TYR A 53 12.96 0.37 -11.94
CA TYR A 53 13.44 -0.35 -10.78
C TYR A 53 13.32 0.48 -9.50
N VAL A 54 12.63 -0.10 -8.51
CA VAL A 54 12.61 0.31 -7.10
C VAL A 54 12.60 -0.97 -6.23
N PRO A 55 13.15 -0.94 -5.02
CA PRO A 55 13.01 -2.03 -4.06
C PRO A 55 11.54 -2.15 -3.69
N MET A 56 10.99 -3.34 -3.79
CA MET A 56 9.57 -3.58 -3.58
C MET A 56 9.31 -4.87 -2.82
N PHE A 57 8.13 -4.97 -2.23
CA PHE A 57 7.57 -6.21 -1.69
C PHE A 57 8.50 -6.96 -0.70
N GLY A 58 9.05 -6.21 0.26
CA GLY A 58 9.96 -6.74 1.29
C GLY A 58 11.41 -6.32 1.11
N GLU A 59 11.79 -5.82 -0.07
CA GLU A 59 13.08 -5.18 -0.29
C GLU A 59 13.04 -3.70 0.11
N THR A 60 14.13 -3.20 0.68
CA THR A 60 14.26 -1.78 1.12
C THR A 60 15.46 -1.07 0.54
N GLU A 61 16.48 -1.81 0.10
CA GLU A 61 17.75 -1.25 -0.35
C GLU A 61 17.76 -1.04 -1.86
N TYR A 62 18.02 0.20 -2.28
CA TYR A 62 18.19 0.53 -3.69
C TYR A 62 19.54 0.05 -4.20
N ASP A 63 19.53 -0.73 -5.27
CA ASP A 63 20.73 -1.21 -5.96
C ASP A 63 20.78 -0.62 -7.39
N PRO A 64 21.70 0.32 -7.68
CA PRO A 64 21.79 0.92 -9.01
C PRO A 64 22.15 -0.08 -10.12
N VAL A 65 22.72 -1.24 -9.79
CA VAL A 65 23.08 -2.28 -10.77
C VAL A 65 21.86 -3.04 -11.28
N ARG A 66 20.74 -3.02 -10.53
CA ARG A 66 19.47 -3.64 -10.93
C ARG A 66 18.60 -2.74 -11.83
N GLN A 67 19.09 -1.55 -12.19
CA GLN A 67 18.40 -0.68 -13.12
C GLN A 67 18.20 -1.36 -14.48
N PHE A 68 17.05 -1.10 -15.07
CA PHE A 68 16.70 -1.52 -16.43
C PHE A 68 16.04 -0.36 -17.17
N SER A 69 16.00 -0.46 -18.51
CA SER A 69 15.33 0.53 -19.35
C SER A 69 13.84 0.59 -18.98
N SER A 70 13.36 1.78 -18.62
CA SER A 70 11.99 2.02 -18.19
C SER A 70 11.33 3.09 -19.02
N VAL A 71 10.00 3.07 -19.06
CA VAL A 71 9.20 4.11 -19.69
C VAL A 71 9.38 5.42 -18.91
N PRO A 72 9.75 6.53 -19.57
CA PRO A 72 9.89 7.83 -18.90
C PRO A 72 8.60 8.27 -18.19
N ILE A 73 8.74 9.01 -17.09
CA ILE A 73 7.59 9.50 -16.31
C ILE A 73 6.72 10.44 -17.16
N GLU A 74 7.33 11.22 -18.05
CA GLU A 74 6.65 12.13 -18.97
C GLU A 74 5.72 11.39 -19.93
N GLU A 75 6.12 10.22 -20.45
CA GLU A 75 5.24 9.40 -21.30
C GLU A 75 4.06 8.84 -20.49
N GLN A 76 4.31 8.41 -19.25
CA GLN A 76 3.27 7.94 -18.34
C GLN A 76 2.26 9.06 -18.02
N LEU A 77 2.76 10.27 -17.71
CA LEU A 77 1.95 11.46 -17.45
C LEU A 77 1.16 11.90 -18.67
N ASP A 78 1.76 11.87 -19.87
CA ASP A 78 1.08 12.21 -21.11
C ASP A 78 -0.11 11.25 -21.37
N ALA A 79 0.12 9.95 -21.23
CA ALA A 79 -0.94 8.94 -21.41
C ALA A 79 -2.06 9.08 -20.36
N LEU A 80 -1.71 9.33 -19.10
CA LEU A 80 -2.68 9.58 -18.04
C LEU A 80 -3.43 10.91 -18.27
N GLY A 81 -2.75 11.95 -18.74
CA GLY A 81 -3.33 13.25 -19.09
C GLY A 81 -4.40 13.13 -20.17
N ARG A 82 -4.10 12.39 -21.25
CA ARG A 82 -5.11 12.09 -22.30
C ARG A 82 -6.35 11.39 -21.75
N ALA A 83 -6.20 10.52 -20.76
CA ALA A 83 -7.33 9.85 -20.13
C ALA A 83 -8.13 10.77 -19.20
N VAL A 84 -7.47 11.75 -18.56
CA VAL A 84 -8.14 12.82 -17.81
C VAL A 84 -8.91 13.75 -18.76
N ASP A 85 -8.28 14.20 -19.84
CA ASP A 85 -8.90 15.07 -20.85
C ASP A 85 -10.11 14.39 -21.52
N ALA A 86 -10.04 13.08 -21.73
CA ALA A 86 -11.16 12.28 -22.25
C ALA A 86 -12.28 12.04 -21.22
N GLY A 87 -12.14 12.52 -19.98
CA GLY A 87 -13.12 12.33 -18.90
C GLY A 87 -13.18 10.91 -18.33
N LYS A 88 -12.25 10.03 -18.72
CA LYS A 88 -12.19 8.63 -18.26
C LYS A 88 -11.68 8.52 -16.82
N ILE A 89 -10.86 9.48 -16.39
CA ILE A 89 -10.27 9.55 -15.05
C ILE A 89 -10.41 10.98 -14.53
N ARG A 90 -10.72 11.18 -13.24
CA ARG A 90 -10.76 12.52 -12.63
C ARG A 90 -9.42 12.92 -12.02
N TYR A 91 -8.80 12.02 -11.27
CA TYR A 91 -7.53 12.26 -10.58
C TYR A 91 -6.56 11.10 -10.75
N ILE A 92 -5.27 11.40 -10.67
CA ILE A 92 -4.22 10.39 -10.69
C ILE A 92 -3.49 10.30 -9.37
N GLY A 93 -3.04 9.08 -9.05
CA GLY A 93 -2.22 8.80 -7.88
C GLY A 93 -1.15 7.77 -8.17
N LEU A 94 -0.26 7.56 -7.20
CA LEU A 94 0.82 6.60 -7.27
C LEU A 94 0.63 5.52 -6.20
N SER A 95 1.31 4.40 -6.35
CA SER A 95 1.33 3.33 -5.36
C SER A 95 2.68 2.62 -5.39
N ASN A 96 3.12 2.15 -4.23
CA ASN A 96 4.45 1.55 -4.04
C ASN A 96 5.59 2.43 -4.57
N GLU A 97 5.44 3.74 -4.42
CA GLU A 97 6.40 4.72 -4.89
C GLU A 97 7.36 5.16 -3.78
N THR A 98 8.47 5.77 -4.20
CA THR A 98 9.50 6.36 -3.36
C THR A 98 9.42 7.89 -3.38
N PRO A 99 10.03 8.58 -2.41
CA PRO A 99 10.10 10.04 -2.40
C PRO A 99 10.59 10.62 -3.73
N TYR A 100 11.61 10.01 -4.33
CA TYR A 100 12.15 10.41 -5.63
C TYR A 100 11.09 10.38 -6.74
N GLY A 101 10.30 9.31 -6.81
CA GLY A 101 9.26 9.17 -7.82
C GLY A 101 8.19 10.24 -7.67
N VAL A 102 7.65 10.40 -6.46
CA VAL A 102 6.66 11.44 -6.13
C VAL A 102 7.16 12.83 -6.58
N MET A 103 8.38 13.21 -6.18
CA MET A 103 8.95 14.50 -6.55
C MET A 103 9.16 14.65 -8.06
N LYS A 104 9.52 13.58 -8.77
CA LYS A 104 9.67 13.63 -10.24
C LYS A 104 8.33 13.80 -10.97
N PHE A 105 7.30 13.08 -10.56
CA PHE A 105 5.95 13.25 -11.11
C PHE A 105 5.45 14.69 -10.91
N LEU A 106 5.68 15.26 -9.72
CA LEU A 106 5.32 16.65 -9.42
C LEU A 106 6.10 17.65 -10.25
N HIS A 107 7.43 17.48 -10.33
CA HIS A 107 8.30 18.33 -11.12
C HIS A 107 7.84 18.40 -12.59
N PHE A 108 7.55 17.26 -13.22
CA PHE A 108 7.09 17.25 -14.61
C PHE A 108 5.71 17.89 -14.77
N ALA A 109 4.77 17.64 -13.85
CA ALA A 109 3.45 18.26 -13.86
C ALA A 109 3.50 19.79 -13.70
N GLU A 110 4.43 20.31 -12.90
CA GLU A 110 4.60 21.76 -12.72
C GLU A 110 5.18 22.45 -13.96
N ASN A 111 5.98 21.73 -14.75
CA ASN A 111 6.66 22.28 -15.92
C ASN A 111 5.90 22.04 -17.23
N ASN A 112 4.74 21.36 -17.19
CA ASN A 112 3.91 21.12 -18.37
C ASN A 112 2.42 21.08 -18.00
N VAL A 113 1.65 22.05 -18.50
CA VAL A 113 0.21 22.19 -18.24
C VAL A 113 -0.63 21.00 -18.71
N HIS A 114 -0.13 20.19 -19.64
CA HIS A 114 -0.82 18.99 -20.11
C HIS A 114 -0.65 17.78 -19.19
N TYR A 115 0.27 17.85 -18.22
CA TYR A 115 0.53 16.76 -17.31
C TYR A 115 -0.31 16.91 -16.03
N PRO A 116 -1.17 15.93 -15.71
CA PRO A 116 -1.99 16.00 -14.51
C PRO A 116 -1.10 15.91 -13.26
N LYS A 117 -1.42 16.72 -12.24
CA LYS A 117 -0.76 16.64 -10.93
C LYS A 117 -1.26 15.40 -10.18
N ILE A 118 -0.34 14.62 -9.61
CA ILE A 118 -0.69 13.54 -8.67
C ILE A 118 -1.29 14.11 -7.39
N ILE A 119 -2.33 13.45 -6.86
CA ILE A 119 -2.99 13.89 -5.62
C ILE A 119 -2.77 12.95 -4.44
N SER A 120 -2.36 11.71 -4.70
CA SER A 120 -2.22 10.71 -3.65
C SER A 120 -1.11 9.70 -3.90
N VAL A 121 -0.60 9.13 -2.82
CA VAL A 121 0.25 7.93 -2.84
C VAL A 121 -0.32 6.84 -1.95
N GLN A 122 -0.41 5.62 -2.49
CA GLN A 122 -0.88 4.43 -1.80
C GLN A 122 0.30 3.51 -1.46
N ASN A 123 0.85 3.65 -0.26
CA ASN A 123 1.96 2.84 0.26
C ASN A 123 1.52 1.97 1.45
N SER A 124 2.28 0.92 1.74
CA SER A 124 1.96 0.08 2.89
C SER A 124 2.23 0.84 4.17
N TYR A 125 1.27 0.81 5.08
CA TYR A 125 1.39 1.44 6.38
C TYR A 125 0.64 0.64 7.43
N SER A 126 1.34 0.22 8.48
CA SER A 126 0.80 -0.56 9.60
C SER A 126 1.73 -0.47 10.81
N LEU A 127 1.31 -1.01 11.96
CA LEU A 127 2.19 -1.18 13.14
C LEU A 127 3.50 -1.94 12.83
N LEU A 128 3.50 -2.79 11.80
CA LEU A 128 4.66 -3.60 11.38
C LEU A 128 5.43 -3.00 10.19
N CYS A 129 4.94 -1.92 9.59
CA CYS A 129 5.57 -1.27 8.45
C CYS A 129 5.28 0.24 8.48
N ARG A 130 6.28 1.00 8.92
CA ARG A 130 6.28 2.46 9.08
C ARG A 130 7.40 3.11 8.25
N THR A 131 7.84 2.45 7.18
CA THR A 131 8.82 3.02 6.23
C THR A 131 8.35 4.35 5.63
N PHE A 132 7.03 4.54 5.55
CA PHE A 132 6.39 5.81 5.19
C PHE A 132 6.79 6.98 6.10
N ASP A 133 6.95 6.78 7.42
CA ASP A 133 7.23 7.84 8.41
C ASP A 133 8.56 8.57 8.16
N SER A 134 9.43 8.02 7.30
CA SER A 134 10.70 8.61 6.90
C SER A 134 10.51 9.63 5.76
N GLY A 135 11.34 9.59 4.71
CA GLY A 135 11.33 10.63 3.67
C GLY A 135 10.01 10.77 2.90
N MET A 136 9.15 9.75 2.87
CA MET A 136 7.86 9.86 2.17
C MET A 136 6.87 10.78 2.89
N ALA A 137 6.83 10.74 4.23
CA ALA A 137 5.98 11.61 5.02
C ALA A 137 6.35 13.09 4.82
N GLU A 138 7.64 13.41 4.80
CA GLU A 138 8.14 14.77 4.52
C GLU A 138 7.69 15.25 3.14
N CYS A 139 7.93 14.46 2.09
CA CYS A 139 7.46 14.81 0.73
C CYS A 139 5.94 15.01 0.67
N CYS A 140 5.16 14.10 1.26
CA CYS A 140 3.70 14.20 1.22
C CYS A 140 3.18 15.44 1.96
N HIS A 141 3.80 15.79 3.09
CA HIS A 141 3.44 16.98 3.86
C HIS A 141 3.68 18.27 3.06
N HIS A 142 4.89 18.44 2.52
CA HIS A 142 5.26 19.66 1.79
C HIS A 142 4.50 19.80 0.48
N GLU A 143 4.30 18.69 -0.24
CA GLU A 143 3.68 18.70 -1.57
C GLU A 143 2.16 18.52 -1.54
N ARG A 144 1.58 18.41 -0.34
CA ARG A 144 0.14 18.22 -0.09
C ARG A 144 -0.42 16.98 -0.81
N ILE A 145 0.32 15.88 -0.70
CA ILE A 145 -0.08 14.58 -1.27
C ILE A 145 -0.79 13.76 -0.20
N TYR A 146 -2.01 13.31 -0.52
CA TYR A 146 -2.80 12.46 0.38
C TYR A 146 -2.24 11.05 0.44
N VAL A 147 -2.26 10.43 1.62
CA VAL A 147 -1.74 9.08 1.82
C VAL A 147 -2.89 8.09 1.96
N LEU A 148 -2.83 7.01 1.19
CA LEU A 148 -3.72 5.87 1.29
C LEU A 148 -2.94 4.67 1.87
N GLY A 149 -3.06 4.43 3.18
CA GLY A 149 -2.31 3.36 3.85
C GLY A 149 -2.90 1.98 3.56
N TYR A 150 -2.19 1.12 2.81
CA TYR A 150 -2.67 -0.24 2.50
C TYR A 150 -2.06 -1.31 3.42
N SER A 151 -2.75 -2.47 3.50
CA SER A 151 -2.39 -3.60 4.36
C SER A 151 -2.24 -3.22 5.85
N PRO A 152 -3.20 -2.48 6.44
CA PRO A 152 -3.13 -2.05 7.85
C PRO A 152 -3.02 -3.23 8.82
N LEU A 153 -3.50 -4.41 8.41
CA LEU A 153 -3.43 -5.65 9.20
C LEU A 153 -2.33 -6.62 8.79
N ALA A 154 -1.43 -6.24 7.86
CA ALA A 154 -0.36 -7.11 7.36
C ALA A 154 -0.87 -8.53 6.97
N MET A 155 -1.80 -8.60 6.01
CA MET A 155 -2.46 -9.86 5.61
C MET A 155 -3.17 -10.63 6.74
N GLY A 156 -3.57 -9.91 7.79
CA GLY A 156 -4.26 -10.43 8.96
C GLY A 156 -3.33 -10.85 10.09
N ILE A 157 -2.01 -10.64 9.98
CA ILE A 157 -1.04 -10.91 11.05
C ILE A 157 -1.41 -10.17 12.32
N LEU A 158 -1.75 -8.88 12.21
CA LEU A 158 -2.11 -8.04 13.36
C LEU A 158 -3.46 -8.38 14.01
N SER A 159 -4.23 -9.32 13.46
CA SER A 159 -5.39 -9.91 14.17
C SER A 159 -4.99 -11.00 15.17
N GLY A 160 -3.73 -11.42 15.16
CA GLY A 160 -3.22 -12.50 16.02
C GLY A 160 -3.57 -13.92 15.56
N LYS A 161 -4.47 -14.08 14.59
CA LYS A 161 -4.99 -15.40 14.16
C LYS A 161 -3.94 -16.42 13.72
N TYR A 162 -2.75 -16.00 13.26
CA TYR A 162 -1.69 -16.94 12.88
C TYR A 162 -0.87 -17.46 14.07
N PHE A 163 -1.06 -16.89 15.25
CA PHE A 163 -0.32 -17.20 16.47
C PHE A 163 -1.22 -17.73 17.59
N ALA A 164 -2.49 -18.02 17.29
CA ALA A 164 -3.42 -18.64 18.21
C ALA A 164 -2.97 -20.07 18.58
N SER A 165 -3.28 -20.50 19.80
CA SER A 165 -2.84 -21.79 20.35
C SER A 165 -3.44 -23.01 19.64
N ASP A 166 -4.62 -22.86 19.04
CA ASP A 166 -5.34 -23.85 18.24
C ASP A 166 -4.88 -23.89 16.77
N GLY A 167 -3.93 -23.03 16.40
CA GLY A 167 -3.37 -22.94 15.06
C GLY A 167 -4.10 -21.96 14.15
N ALA A 168 -3.43 -21.56 13.08
CA ALA A 168 -3.97 -20.60 12.13
C ALA A 168 -5.16 -21.18 11.34
N PRO A 169 -6.27 -20.43 11.14
CA PRO A 169 -7.41 -20.89 10.35
C PRO A 169 -6.99 -21.35 8.96
N SER A 170 -7.51 -22.48 8.49
CA SER A 170 -7.15 -23.05 7.17
C SER A 170 -7.53 -22.13 6.01
N ASP A 171 -8.59 -21.34 6.19
CA ASP A 171 -9.08 -20.34 5.24
C ASP A 171 -8.39 -18.96 5.37
N ALA A 172 -7.39 -18.83 6.25
CA ALA A 172 -6.59 -17.62 6.36
C ALA A 172 -5.72 -17.42 5.10
N ARG A 173 -5.54 -16.16 4.67
CA ARG A 173 -4.88 -15.81 3.40
C ARG A 173 -3.50 -16.46 3.24
N LEU A 174 -2.63 -16.38 4.25
CA LEU A 174 -1.27 -16.94 4.15
C LEU A 174 -1.26 -18.48 4.13
N ASN A 175 -2.32 -19.14 4.60
CA ASN A 175 -2.46 -20.59 4.51
C ASN A 175 -3.02 -21.01 3.15
N LEU A 176 -4.05 -20.32 2.64
CA LEU A 176 -4.68 -20.60 1.35
C LEU A 176 -3.72 -20.44 0.16
N PHE A 177 -2.86 -19.42 0.21
CA PHE A 177 -1.95 -19.08 -0.89
C PHE A 177 -0.49 -19.49 -0.65
N LYS A 178 -0.25 -20.37 0.34
CA LYS A 178 1.09 -20.87 0.65
C LYS A 178 1.74 -21.50 -0.60
N GLY A 179 2.95 -21.06 -0.92
CA GLY A 179 3.73 -21.46 -2.10
C GLY A 179 3.18 -20.95 -3.44
N ARG A 180 2.15 -20.11 -3.44
CA ARG A 180 1.51 -19.56 -4.66
C ARG A 180 1.63 -18.05 -4.77
N TYR A 181 2.12 -17.38 -3.72
CA TYR A 181 2.18 -15.93 -3.64
C TYR A 181 3.51 -15.48 -3.03
N SER A 182 4.56 -15.56 -3.85
CA SER A 182 5.96 -15.29 -3.49
C SER A 182 6.16 -13.91 -2.86
N GLU A 183 5.51 -12.87 -3.39
CA GLU A 183 5.65 -11.51 -2.85
C GLU A 183 5.06 -11.39 -1.44
N GLY A 184 3.90 -12.00 -1.20
CA GLY A 184 3.29 -12.04 0.12
C GLY A 184 4.12 -12.84 1.12
N GLU A 185 4.69 -13.96 0.70
CA GLU A 185 5.54 -14.81 1.55
C GLU A 185 6.87 -14.16 1.90
N SER A 186 7.51 -13.47 0.94
CA SER A 186 8.73 -12.71 1.19
C SER A 186 8.50 -11.62 2.24
N ARG A 187 7.47 -10.79 2.03
CA ARG A 187 7.17 -9.67 2.92
C ARG A 187 6.64 -10.11 4.29
N TYR A 188 5.71 -11.07 4.31
CA TYR A 188 4.96 -11.47 5.51
C TYR A 188 5.31 -12.87 6.01
N SER A 189 6.58 -13.27 5.88
CA SER A 189 7.06 -14.58 6.32
C SER A 189 6.79 -14.83 7.81
N LEU A 190 5.89 -15.77 8.11
CA LEU A 190 5.57 -16.19 9.48
C LEU A 190 6.75 -16.88 10.19
N ALA A 191 7.77 -17.31 9.44
CA ALA A 191 9.01 -17.84 9.99
C ALA A 191 9.92 -16.73 10.57
N ARG A 192 9.67 -15.45 10.24
CA ARG A 192 10.47 -14.33 10.73
C ARG A 192 10.18 -14.07 12.20
N ASN A 193 11.14 -14.38 13.06
CA ASN A 193 10.98 -14.25 14.51
C ASN A 193 10.68 -12.81 14.97
N THR A 194 11.31 -11.80 14.35
CA THR A 194 11.06 -10.39 14.68
C THR A 194 9.62 -9.95 14.38
N LEU A 195 9.03 -10.44 13.28
CA LEU A 195 7.62 -10.19 12.93
C LEU A 195 6.69 -10.82 13.97
N LYS A 196 6.96 -12.07 14.36
CA LYS A 196 6.18 -12.76 15.40
C LYS A 196 6.25 -12.03 16.73
N LEU A 197 7.46 -11.73 17.22
CA LEU A 197 7.66 -11.04 18.50
C LEU A 197 7.00 -9.66 18.53
N ALA A 198 7.19 -8.85 17.49
CA ALA A 198 6.54 -7.54 17.38
C ALA A 198 5.01 -7.67 17.39
N THR A 199 4.46 -8.63 16.65
CA THR A 199 3.01 -8.86 16.62
C THR A 199 2.49 -9.23 18.02
N MET A 200 3.14 -10.15 18.72
CA MET A 200 2.73 -10.55 20.07
C MET A 200 2.78 -9.39 21.06
N GLU A 201 3.77 -8.50 20.97
CA GLU A 201 3.82 -7.31 21.83
C GLU A 201 2.70 -6.31 21.51
N TYR A 202 2.35 -6.11 20.23
CA TYR A 202 1.20 -5.28 19.87
C TYR A 202 -0.15 -5.89 20.32
N LEU A 203 -0.28 -7.22 20.28
CA LEU A 203 -1.44 -7.91 20.86
C LEU A 203 -1.51 -7.68 22.37
N GLY A 204 -0.37 -7.66 23.07
CA GLY A 204 -0.29 -7.32 24.49
C GLY A 204 -0.72 -5.88 24.80
N ILE A 205 -0.46 -4.91 23.92
CA ILE A 205 -1.03 -3.55 24.03
C ILE A 205 -2.55 -3.61 23.90
N ALA A 206 -3.07 -4.30 22.89
CA ALA A 206 -4.51 -4.42 22.68
C ALA A 206 -5.18 -5.00 23.93
N GLU A 207 -4.63 -6.06 24.52
CA GLU A 207 -5.09 -6.65 25.77
C GLU A 207 -5.01 -5.68 26.95
N LYS A 208 -3.84 -5.05 27.18
CA LYS A 208 -3.60 -4.09 28.27
C LYS A 208 -4.66 -2.97 28.32
N TYR A 209 -5.06 -2.47 27.15
CA TYR A 209 -5.99 -1.34 27.04
C TYR A 209 -7.43 -1.76 26.69
N GLY A 210 -7.74 -3.06 26.67
CA GLY A 210 -9.08 -3.57 26.38
C GLY A 210 -9.57 -3.26 24.96
N LEU A 211 -8.65 -3.18 23.99
CA LEU A 211 -8.95 -2.94 22.59
C LEU A 211 -8.95 -4.26 21.80
N HIS A 212 -9.80 -4.35 20.78
CA HIS A 212 -9.68 -5.43 19.81
C HIS A 212 -8.41 -5.23 18.95
N PRO A 213 -7.60 -6.28 18.68
CA PRO A 213 -6.36 -6.15 17.92
C PRO A 213 -6.50 -5.48 16.55
N VAL A 214 -7.57 -5.82 15.83
CA VAL A 214 -7.90 -5.21 14.53
C VAL A 214 -8.15 -3.71 14.67
N SER A 215 -8.89 -3.32 15.70
CA SER A 215 -9.24 -1.92 15.95
C SER A 215 -8.00 -1.10 16.33
N LEU A 216 -7.11 -1.64 17.19
CA LEU A 216 -5.83 -1.00 17.52
C LEU A 216 -4.97 -0.76 16.25
N ALA A 217 -4.80 -1.78 15.41
CA ALA A 217 -3.97 -1.71 14.24
C ALA A 217 -4.48 -0.70 13.19
N ILE A 218 -5.80 -0.63 13.00
CA ILE A 218 -6.41 0.30 12.04
C ILE A 218 -6.46 1.71 12.61
N ALA A 219 -6.81 1.87 13.89
CA ALA A 219 -6.79 3.18 14.55
C ALA A 219 -5.39 3.80 14.51
N PHE A 220 -4.33 2.99 14.66
CA PHE A 220 -2.96 3.47 14.51
C PHE A 220 -2.70 4.11 13.14
N VAL A 221 -3.13 3.44 12.07
CA VAL A 221 -3.00 3.96 10.70
C VAL A 221 -3.80 5.25 10.51
N LEU A 222 -5.04 5.28 11.00
CA LEU A 222 -5.94 6.45 10.89
C LEU A 222 -5.48 7.64 11.74
N ASN A 223 -4.72 7.40 12.82
CA ASN A 223 -4.20 8.45 13.70
C ASN A 223 -3.05 9.25 13.08
N HIS A 224 -2.45 8.78 11.98
CA HIS A 224 -1.36 9.50 11.33
C HIS A 224 -1.91 10.72 10.55
N PRO A 225 -1.41 11.95 10.78
CA PRO A 225 -2.01 13.19 10.27
C PRO A 225 -2.03 13.33 8.74
N LEU A 226 -1.15 12.62 8.03
CA LEU A 226 -1.10 12.62 6.55
C LEU A 226 -1.97 11.52 5.90
N VAL A 227 -2.50 10.59 6.69
CA VAL A 227 -3.33 9.49 6.16
C VAL A 227 -4.74 9.99 5.91
N ALA A 228 -5.12 10.06 4.64
CA ALA A 228 -6.47 10.44 4.24
C ALA A 228 -7.46 9.28 4.36
N SER A 229 -6.99 8.05 4.11
CA SER A 229 -7.80 6.84 4.23
C SER A 229 -6.92 5.60 4.36
N THR A 230 -7.51 4.50 4.85
CA THR A 230 -6.86 3.19 4.92
C THR A 230 -7.53 2.18 4.00
N VAL A 231 -6.73 1.47 3.22
CA VAL A 231 -7.20 0.41 2.32
C VAL A 231 -7.13 -0.92 3.06
N PHE A 232 -8.27 -1.37 3.54
CA PHE A 232 -8.43 -2.65 4.22
C PHE A 232 -9.11 -3.70 3.33
N GLY A 233 -9.04 -4.97 3.73
CA GLY A 233 -9.71 -6.07 3.05
C GLY A 233 -10.33 -7.02 4.05
N VAL A 234 -11.57 -7.43 3.79
CA VAL A 234 -12.34 -8.39 4.57
C VAL A 234 -12.83 -9.51 3.66
N THR A 235 -12.93 -10.73 4.17
CA THR A 235 -13.48 -11.90 3.46
C THR A 235 -14.76 -12.42 4.09
N LYS A 236 -15.12 -11.93 5.28
CA LYS A 236 -16.32 -12.30 6.02
C LYS A 236 -16.99 -11.03 6.54
N SER A 237 -18.32 -10.98 6.57
CA SER A 237 -19.09 -9.79 6.98
C SER A 237 -18.74 -9.32 8.39
N TRP A 238 -18.56 -10.24 9.34
CA TRP A 238 -18.21 -9.88 10.72
C TRP A 238 -16.85 -9.18 10.86
N GLN A 239 -15.90 -9.39 9.94
CA GLN A 239 -14.63 -8.66 9.95
C GLN A 239 -14.83 -7.17 9.64
N LEU A 240 -15.90 -6.82 8.92
CA LEU A 240 -16.23 -5.43 8.62
C LEU A 240 -16.58 -4.65 9.90
N GLU A 241 -17.30 -5.27 10.82
CA GLU A 241 -17.68 -4.65 12.10
C GLU A 241 -16.45 -4.34 12.95
N GLU A 242 -15.48 -5.27 13.01
CA GLU A 242 -14.19 -5.08 13.69
C GLU A 242 -13.35 -3.95 13.07
N VAL A 243 -13.41 -3.80 11.75
CA VAL A 243 -12.70 -2.73 11.04
C VAL A 243 -13.36 -1.39 11.27
N ILE A 244 -14.69 -1.31 11.17
CA ILE A 244 -15.44 -0.06 11.33
C ILE A 244 -15.34 0.45 12.77
N SER A 245 -15.30 -0.45 13.77
CA SER A 245 -15.15 -0.05 15.17
C SER A 245 -13.85 0.72 15.43
N ALA A 246 -12.82 0.51 14.62
CA ALA A 246 -11.55 1.24 14.70
C ALA A 246 -11.71 2.76 14.54
N CYS A 247 -12.73 3.22 13.80
CA CYS A 247 -12.99 4.65 13.61
C CYS A 247 -13.40 5.37 14.90
N ASN A 248 -13.80 4.63 15.93
CA ASN A 248 -14.20 5.17 17.23
C ASN A 248 -13.12 5.00 18.32
N VAL A 249 -11.95 4.46 17.96
CA VAL A 249 -10.86 4.25 18.91
C VAL A 249 -9.99 5.49 18.97
N GLU A 250 -9.91 6.11 20.15
CA GLU A 250 -8.97 7.18 20.44
C GLU A 250 -7.68 6.59 21.02
N LEU A 251 -6.55 6.82 20.34
CA LEU A 251 -5.24 6.39 20.83
C LEU A 251 -4.68 7.45 21.77
N THR A 252 -4.78 7.20 23.07
CA THR A 252 -4.19 8.07 24.09
C THR A 252 -2.67 8.16 23.94
N SER A 253 -2.08 9.22 24.48
CA SER A 253 -0.61 9.39 24.46
C SER A 253 0.13 8.21 25.09
N GLU A 254 -0.46 7.56 26.10
CA GLU A 254 0.12 6.36 26.74
C GLU A 254 0.18 5.17 25.76
N ILE A 255 -0.90 4.91 25.02
CA ILE A 255 -0.96 3.85 24.01
C ILE A 255 0.06 4.13 22.91
N ILE A 256 0.16 5.37 22.43
CA ILE A 256 1.14 5.77 21.41
C ILE A 256 2.58 5.58 21.90
N VAL A 257 2.87 5.90 23.16
CA VAL A 257 4.19 5.67 23.76
C VAL A 257 4.53 4.19 23.78
N ASP A 258 3.60 3.32 24.17
CA ASP A 258 3.84 1.87 24.20
C ASP A 258 4.00 1.29 22.79
N ILE A 259 3.20 1.75 21.80
CA ILE A 259 3.38 1.39 20.38
C ILE A 259 4.79 1.77 19.90
N ASN A 260 5.25 2.98 20.22
CA ASN A 260 6.54 3.48 19.78
C ASN A 260 7.71 2.72 20.44
N LYS A 261 7.57 2.26 21.68
CA LYS A 261 8.59 1.38 22.33
C LYS A 261 8.77 0.07 21.54
N ILE A 262 7.66 -0.55 21.13
CA ILE A 262 7.72 -1.79 20.32
C ILE A 262 8.36 -1.51 18.97
N HIS A 263 7.97 -0.41 18.29
CA HIS A 263 8.56 -0.06 17.01
C HIS A 263 10.06 0.21 17.09
N ALA A 264 10.53 0.88 18.15
CA ALA A 264 11.97 1.10 18.37
C ALA A 264 12.73 -0.21 18.58
N LYS A 265 12.10 -1.20 19.22
CA LYS A 265 12.67 -2.55 19.43
C LYS A 265 12.64 -3.41 18.16
N PHE A 266 11.59 -3.28 17.35
CA PHE A 266 11.39 -4.02 16.10
C PHE A 266 11.05 -3.06 14.95
N PRO A 267 12.04 -2.36 14.38
CA PRO A 267 11.80 -1.43 13.30
C PRO A 267 11.42 -2.19 12.03
N ASN A 268 10.24 -1.88 11.47
CA ASN A 268 9.77 -2.31 10.15
C ASN A 268 9.98 -3.82 9.84
N PRO A 269 9.42 -4.76 10.62
CA PRO A 269 9.63 -6.20 10.42
C PRO A 269 9.03 -6.78 9.13
N CYS A 270 8.20 -6.02 8.39
CA CYS A 270 7.67 -6.41 7.07
C CYS A 270 7.59 -5.20 6.10
N PRO A 271 8.73 -4.62 5.71
CA PRO A 271 8.77 -3.40 4.90
C PRO A 271 8.17 -3.61 3.49
#